data_AF-A0AAV4CTL1-F1
#
_entry.id   AF-A0AAV4CTL1-F1
#
_cell.length_a   1.000
_cell.length_b   1.000
_cell.length_c   1.000
_cell.angle_alpha   90.00
_cell.angle_beta   90.00
_cell.angle_gamma   90.00
#
_symmetry.space_group_name_H-M   'P 1'
#
loop_
_entity.id
_entity.type
_entity.pdbx_description
1 polymer ?
#
loop_
_entity_poly.entity_id
_entity_poly.type
_entity_poly.pdbx_seq_one_letter_code
_entity_poly.pdbx_strand_id
1 'polypeptide(L)'
;MKGEFEKADMTRFSNVLDLNGSFIFYSAQVECEQKGGGLRKPSSMPVEDDISTFRNYLLDEIEKQMNQYEMWDKHNFVKVRNLVLSRLIMFNARRGGEPARLTVNEWREATLLWKNT
;
A
#
# COMPACT_ATOMS: atom_id res chain seq x y z
N MET A 1 -20.37 -34.12 -19.84
CA MET A 1 -20.98 -34.69 -18.62
C MET A 1 -20.21 -34.35 -17.33
N LYS A 2 -18.87 -34.45 -17.24
CA LYS A 2 -18.12 -34.12 -16.01
C LYS A 2 -18.18 -32.63 -15.61
N GLY A 3 -18.05 -31.71 -16.58
CA GLY A 3 -18.07 -30.26 -16.33
C GLY A 3 -19.45 -29.61 -16.11
N GLU A 4 -20.55 -30.34 -16.31
CA GLU A 4 -21.90 -29.83 -16.02
C GLU A 4 -22.28 -30.02 -14.55
N PHE A 5 -21.86 -31.13 -13.96
CA PHE A 5 -21.99 -31.37 -12.52
C PHE A 5 -21.20 -30.35 -11.70
N GLU A 6 -19.96 -30.05 -12.11
CA GLU A 6 -19.12 -29.04 -11.43
C GLU A 6 -19.74 -27.63 -11.45
N LYS A 7 -20.40 -27.25 -12.55
CA LYS A 7 -21.11 -25.97 -12.64
C LYS A 7 -22.36 -25.94 -11.77
N ALA A 8 -23.12 -27.03 -11.72
CA ALA A 8 -24.31 -27.14 -10.89
C ALA A 8 -23.96 -27.04 -9.39
N ASP A 9 -22.89 -27.72 -8.98
CA ASP A 9 -22.40 -27.69 -7.59
C ASP A 9 -21.83 -26.31 -7.20
N MET A 10 -21.09 -25.65 -8.10
CA MET A 10 -20.61 -24.28 -7.87
C MET A 10 -21.77 -23.27 -7.75
N THR A 11 -22.82 -23.44 -8.55
CA THR A 11 -24.03 -22.61 -8.48
C THR A 11 -24.75 -22.83 -7.16
N ARG A 12 -24.89 -24.08 -6.73
CA ARG A 12 -25.51 -24.43 -5.45
C ARG A 12 -24.72 -23.88 -4.26
N PHE A 13 -23.39 -24.01 -4.29
CA PHE A 13 -22.51 -23.43 -3.28
C PHE A 13 -22.66 -21.92 -3.21
N SER A 14 -22.63 -21.23 -4.35
CA SER A 14 -22.77 -19.77 -4.41
C SER A 14 -24.12 -19.31 -3.84
N ASN A 15 -25.22 -19.99 -4.21
CA ASN A 15 -26.55 -19.66 -3.68
C ASN A 15 -26.64 -19.84 -2.15
N VAL A 16 -26.04 -20.90 -1.60
CA VAL A 16 -26.02 -21.13 -0.15
C VAL A 16 -25.13 -20.11 0.56
N LEU A 17 -24.00 -19.75 -0.06
CA LEU A 17 -23.09 -18.72 0.44
C LEU A 17 -23.75 -17.34 0.40
N ASP A 18 -24.51 -17.00 -0.64
CA ASP A 18 -25.22 -15.73 -0.72
C ASP A 18 -26.34 -15.63 0.32
N LEU A 19 -27.07 -16.73 0.55
CA LEU A 19 -28.14 -16.79 1.55
C LEU A 19 -27.63 -16.69 2.99
N ASN A 20 -26.48 -17.31 3.29
CA ASN A 20 -25.99 -17.47 4.66
C ASN A 20 -24.70 -16.70 4.94
N GLY A 21 -24.07 -16.10 3.94
CA GLY A 21 -22.76 -15.48 4.04
C GLY A 21 -22.72 -14.37 5.07
N SER A 22 -23.76 -13.53 5.11
CA SER A 22 -23.89 -12.47 6.12
C SER A 22 -23.91 -13.03 7.54
N PHE A 23 -24.50 -14.21 7.75
CA PHE A 23 -24.52 -14.88 9.06
C PHE A 23 -23.17 -15.55 9.37
N ILE A 24 -22.62 -16.30 8.41
CA ILE A 24 -21.35 -17.03 8.56
C ILE A 24 -20.18 -16.06 8.82
N PHE A 25 -20.16 -14.92 8.12
CA PHE A 25 -19.08 -13.94 8.20
C PHE A 25 -19.41 -12.73 9.07
N TYR A 26 -20.55 -12.71 9.76
CA TYR A 26 -20.97 -11.57 10.58
C TYR A 26 -19.88 -11.10 11.55
N SER A 27 -19.33 -12.02 12.34
CA SER A 27 -18.30 -11.70 13.34
C SER A 27 -17.02 -11.17 12.69
N ALA A 28 -16.61 -11.74 11.56
CA ALA A 28 -15.44 -11.27 10.81
C ALA A 28 -15.67 -9.89 10.20
N GLN A 29 -16.89 -9.62 9.70
CA GLN A 29 -17.27 -8.31 9.18
C GLN A 29 -17.25 -7.26 10.29
N VAL A 30 -17.87 -7.54 11.44
CA VAL A 30 -17.86 -6.65 12.61
C VAL A 30 -16.43 -6.36 13.06
N GLU A 31 -15.56 -7.37 13.14
CA GLU A 31 -14.16 -7.20 13.51
C GLU A 31 -13.40 -6.34 12.48
N CYS A 32 -13.64 -6.54 11.17
CA CYS A 32 -13.05 -5.72 10.11
C CYS A 32 -13.51 -4.26 10.20
N GLU A 33 -14.79 -4.02 10.46
CA GLU A 33 -15.38 -2.68 10.56
C GLU A 33 -14.87 -1.94 11.81
N GLN A 34 -14.78 -2.64 12.95
CA GLN A 34 -14.20 -2.07 14.18
C GLN A 34 -12.74 -1.68 14.01
N LYS A 35 -11.93 -2.52 13.32
CA LYS A 35 -10.53 -2.20 13.01
C LYS A 35 -10.39 -1.07 11.99
N GLY A 36 -11.31 -0.97 11.03
CA GLY A 36 -11.31 0.06 9.99
C GLY A 36 -11.82 1.44 10.46
N GLY A 37 -12.71 1.47 11.44
CA GLY A 37 -13.40 2.69 11.89
C GLY A 37 -12.51 3.73 12.56
N GLY A 38 -11.37 3.35 13.14
CA GLY A 38 -10.39 4.28 13.71
C GLY A 38 -9.47 4.91 12.66
N LEU A 39 -9.08 4.13 11.64
CA LEU A 39 -8.09 4.53 10.62
C LEU A 39 -8.67 5.41 9.50
N ARG A 40 -10.01 5.54 9.43
CA ARG A 40 -10.71 6.28 8.37
C ARG A 40 -11.37 7.58 8.85
N LYS A 41 -11.22 7.97 10.13
CA LYS A 41 -11.80 9.23 10.60
C LYS A 41 -11.00 10.39 10.00
N PRO A 42 -11.67 11.43 9.44
CA PRO A 42 -10.98 12.63 8.96
C PRO A 42 -10.10 13.29 10.03
N SER A 43 -10.49 13.18 11.30
CA SER A 43 -9.72 13.64 12.46
C SER A 43 -8.38 12.92 12.67
N SER A 44 -8.18 11.78 12.02
CA SER A 44 -6.95 10.98 12.08
C SER A 44 -6.08 11.17 10.83
N MET A 45 -6.50 12.02 9.88
CA MET A 45 -5.64 12.43 8.79
C MET A 45 -4.61 13.45 9.30
N PRO A 46 -3.35 13.36 8.85
CA PRO A 46 -2.36 14.39 9.14
C PRO A 46 -2.83 15.74 8.58
N VAL A 47 -2.55 16.83 9.30
CA VAL A 47 -2.80 18.18 8.76
C VAL A 47 -1.73 18.56 7.73
N GLU A 48 -1.99 19.57 6.91
CA GLU A 48 -1.05 20.01 5.85
C GLU A 48 0.36 20.32 6.40
N ASP A 49 0.43 20.89 7.60
CA ASP A 49 1.70 21.18 8.27
C ASP A 49 2.48 19.92 8.61
N ASP A 50 1.83 18.86 9.09
CA ASP A 50 2.46 17.56 9.38
C ASP A 50 2.99 16.92 8.08
N ILE A 51 2.20 17.00 7.01
CA ILE A 51 2.58 16.54 5.67
C ILE A 51 3.81 17.30 5.19
N SER A 52 3.81 18.63 5.30
CA SER A 52 4.95 19.44 4.86
C SER A 52 6.22 19.15 5.67
N THR A 53 6.08 18.99 6.99
CA THR A 53 7.18 18.68 7.91
C THR A 53 7.77 17.31 7.58
N PHE A 54 6.92 16.30 7.38
CA PHE A 54 7.35 14.95 7.03
C PHE A 54 8.01 14.91 5.65
N ARG A 55 7.46 15.62 4.66
CA ARG A 55 8.08 15.76 3.33
C ARG A 55 9.50 16.31 3.43
N ASN A 56 9.67 17.42 4.15
CA ASN A 56 10.97 18.09 4.28
C ASN A 56 11.98 17.17 4.97
N TYR A 57 11.59 16.52 6.06
CA TYR A 57 12.41 15.50 6.72
C TYR A 57 12.87 14.39 5.77
N LEU A 58 11.96 13.84 4.95
CA LEU A 58 12.30 12.80 3.99
C LEU A 58 13.32 13.28 2.95
N LEU A 59 13.17 14.51 2.44
CA LEU A 59 14.08 15.07 1.45
C LEU A 59 15.47 15.31 2.05
N ASP A 60 15.52 15.97 3.21
CA ASP A 60 16.77 16.29 3.90
C ASP A 60 17.55 15.02 4.27
N GLU A 61 16.85 14.00 4.78
CA GLU A 61 17.51 12.75 5.16
C GLU A 61 17.96 11.94 3.94
N ILE A 62 17.20 11.93 2.84
CA ILE A 62 17.65 11.30 1.58
C ILE A 62 18.90 12.01 1.06
N GLU A 63 18.89 13.34 0.99
CA GLU A 63 20.04 14.14 0.52
C GLU A 63 21.28 13.88 1.38
N LYS A 64 21.11 13.90 2.71
CA LYS A 64 22.18 13.60 3.65
C LYS A 64 22.78 12.21 3.44
N GLN A 65 21.95 11.18 3.23
CA GLN A 65 22.42 9.81 3.01
C GLN A 65 23.07 9.62 1.63
N MET A 66 22.66 10.38 0.62
CA MET A 66 23.24 10.31 -0.73
C MET A 66 24.56 11.08 -0.88
N ASN A 67 24.76 12.13 -0.08
CA ASN A 67 25.99 12.95 -0.10
C ASN A 67 27.13 12.36 0.76
N GLN A 68 26.89 11.27 1.49
CA GLN A 68 27.94 10.57 2.23
C GLN A 68 28.72 9.65 1.29
N TYR A 69 30.02 9.92 1.10
CA TYR A 69 30.98 9.00 0.45
C TYR A 69 31.31 7.80 1.37
N GLU A 70 30.32 7.23 2.05
CA GLU A 70 30.49 6.11 2.98
C GLU A 70 30.25 4.77 2.28
N MET A 71 30.90 3.71 2.77
CA MET A 71 30.55 2.35 2.37
C MET A 71 29.13 2.04 2.80
N TRP A 72 28.30 1.65 1.84
CA TRP A 72 26.92 1.27 2.09
C TRP A 72 26.87 -0.10 2.76
N ASP A 73 26.55 -0.11 4.05
CA ASP A 73 26.19 -1.32 4.75
C ASP A 73 24.70 -1.65 4.57
N LYS A 74 24.29 -2.82 5.05
CA LYS A 74 22.89 -3.26 5.00
C LYS A 74 21.95 -2.28 5.70
N HIS A 75 22.41 -1.63 6.76
CA HIS A 75 21.57 -0.73 7.56
C HIS A 75 21.27 0.56 6.79
N ASN A 76 22.28 1.16 6.17
CA ASN A 76 22.18 2.33 5.32
C ASN A 76 21.25 2.06 4.12
N PHE A 77 21.43 0.91 3.47
CA PHE A 77 20.53 0.50 2.38
C PHE A 77 19.07 0.40 2.84
N VAL A 78 18.81 -0.29 3.96
CA VAL A 78 17.45 -0.44 4.50
C VAL A 78 16.85 0.91 4.88
N LYS A 79 17.64 1.82 5.44
CA LYS A 79 17.22 3.16 5.82
C LYS A 79 16.81 3.98 4.59
N VAL A 80 17.67 4.07 3.57
CA VAL A 80 17.36 4.80 2.33
C VAL A 80 16.16 4.19 1.62
N ARG A 81 16.08 2.86 1.54
CA ARG A 81 14.92 2.16 0.98
C ARG A 81 13.62 2.55 1.71
N ASN A 82 13.63 2.58 3.04
CA ASN A 82 12.46 2.96 3.82
C ASN A 82 12.07 4.42 3.59
N LEU A 83 13.03 5.35 3.51
CA LEU A 83 12.77 6.77 3.20
C LEU A 83 12.11 6.95 1.83
N VAL A 84 12.65 6.26 0.80
CA VAL A 84 12.10 6.29 -0.57
C VAL A 84 10.68 5.70 -0.60
N LEU A 85 10.46 4.57 0.07
CA LEU A 85 9.14 3.93 0.16
C LEU A 85 8.12 4.83 0.88
N SER A 86 8.50 5.43 2.01
CA SER A 86 7.66 6.39 2.74
C SER A 86 7.24 7.55 1.85
N ARG A 87 8.16 8.10 1.06
CA ARG A 87 7.87 9.17 0.10
C ARG A 87 6.88 8.71 -0.98
N LEU A 88 7.05 7.52 -1.55
CA LEU A 88 6.14 6.99 -2.58
C LEU A 88 4.73 6.77 -2.04
N ILE A 89 4.61 6.20 -0.84
CA ILE A 89 3.32 5.93 -0.20
C ILE A 89 2.59 7.24 0.06
N MET A 90 3.30 8.24 0.59
CA MET A 90 2.78 9.57 0.89
C MET A 90 2.16 10.25 -0.35
N PHE A 91 2.84 10.21 -1.50
CA PHE A 91 2.37 10.90 -2.72
C PHE A 91 1.36 10.10 -3.55
N ASN A 92 1.32 8.77 -3.42
CA ASN A 92 0.46 7.94 -4.27
C ASN A 92 -0.78 7.40 -3.56
N ALA A 93 -1.00 7.70 -2.28
CA ALA A 93 -2.12 7.21 -1.47
C ALA A 93 -2.33 5.68 -1.59
N ARG A 94 -1.26 4.93 -1.89
CA ARG A 94 -1.31 3.50 -2.23
C ARG A 94 -0.96 2.65 -1.02
N ARG A 95 -1.63 1.49 -0.90
CA ARG A 95 -1.33 0.50 0.15
C ARG A 95 0.14 0.07 0.02
N GLY A 96 0.84 -0.08 1.14
CA GLY A 96 2.30 -0.31 1.17
C GLY A 96 2.82 -1.53 0.39
N GLY A 97 1.94 -2.43 -0.08
CA GLY A 97 2.29 -3.57 -0.91
C GLY A 97 2.54 -3.24 -2.39
N GLU A 98 2.06 -2.10 -2.91
CA GLU A 98 2.25 -1.72 -4.32
C GLU A 98 3.67 -1.20 -4.62
N PRO A 99 4.27 -0.33 -3.78
CA PRO A 99 5.68 0.05 -3.92
C PRO A 99 6.67 -1.14 -3.91
N ALA A 100 6.32 -2.23 -3.24
CA ALA A 100 7.15 -3.44 -3.20
C ALA A 100 7.13 -4.24 -4.52
N ARG A 101 6.18 -3.96 -5.42
CA ARG A 101 6.02 -4.62 -6.72
C ARG A 101 6.56 -3.80 -7.90
N LEU A 102 6.95 -2.55 -7.64
CA LEU A 102 7.50 -1.65 -8.63
C LEU A 102 8.82 -2.19 -9.18
N THR A 103 8.84 -2.43 -10.48
CA THR A 103 10.00 -2.88 -11.24
C THR A 103 10.90 -1.71 -11.59
N VAL A 104 12.19 -1.98 -11.84
CA VAL A 104 13.16 -0.96 -12.27
C VAL A 104 12.73 -0.27 -13.57
N ASN A 105 12.02 -0.98 -14.45
CA ASN A 105 11.53 -0.40 -15.71
C ASN A 105 10.44 0.65 -15.46
N GLU A 106 9.45 0.34 -14.61
CA GLU A 106 8.40 1.29 -14.22
C GLU A 106 8.98 2.55 -13.56
N TRP A 107 10.06 2.41 -12.78
CA TRP A 107 10.82 3.55 -12.25
C TRP A 107 11.45 4.42 -13.35
N ARG A 108 12.07 3.80 -14.36
CA ARG A 108 12.69 4.51 -15.49
C ARG A 108 11.66 5.26 -16.31
N GLU A 109 10.52 4.61 -16.59
CA GLU A 109 9.40 5.22 -17.32
C GLU A 109 8.86 6.46 -16.58
N ALA A 110 8.64 6.35 -15.26
CA ALA A 110 8.21 7.47 -14.44
C ALA A 110 9.19 8.66 -14.49
N THR A 111 10.50 8.36 -14.54
CA THR A 111 11.54 9.40 -14.65
C THR A 111 11.53 10.11 -16.00
N LEU A 112 11.22 9.39 -17.08
CA LEU A 112 11.10 9.96 -18.43
C LEU A 112 9.88 10.89 -18.55
N LEU A 113 8.75 10.49 -17.96
CA LEU A 113 7.53 11.32 -17.93
C LEU A 113 7.77 12.64 -17.19
N TRP A 114 8.48 12.61 -16.06
CA TRP A 114 8.80 13.80 -15.27
C TRP A 114 9.71 14.82 -15.98
N LYS A 115 10.57 14.38 -16.91
CA LYS A 115 11.44 15.29 -17.67
C LYS A 115 10.71 16.04 -18.80
N ASN A 116 9.51 15.60 -19.15
CA ASN A 116 8.70 16.16 -20.23
C ASN A 116 7.54 17.03 -19.71
N THR A 117 7.52 17.33 -18.41
CA THR A 117 6.54 18.21 -17.75
C THR A 117 7.28 19.41 -17.15
#